data_AF-A0AAJ0EMG4-F1
#
_entry.id   AF-A0AAJ0EMG4-F1
#
_cell.length_a   1.000
_cell.length_b   1.000
_cell.length_c   1.000
_cell.angle_alpha   90.00
_cell.angle_beta   90.00
_cell.angle_gamma   90.00
#
_symmetry.space_group_name_H-M   'P 1'
#
loop_
_entity.id
_entity.type
_entity.pdbx_description
1 polymer ?
#
loop_
_entity_poly.entity_id
_entity_poly.type
_entity_poly.pdbx_seq_one_letter_code
_entity_poly.pdbx_strand_id
1 'polypeptide(L)'
;MNGKVAENAQLKRNSILSPQDHCQTNQKNEDGFERPLTILESFLFEDDLSQKSWDDMPERISESGHLLDRQVRFDEKVFEALDTYGDLVKLEYTCANIDCQDLSSFACKDWWRLTRLHNTLRHQHHRLLQITQHHSTDPMLIRLPAKCALPIRLVSRIVIFLHLLERGLPSSREHMDGFIHQAYQDMTVLYEANPYFGYTWAGCLSHLSVFRSRIANDIEDQQLWLSLGQLWHQKGIESWASAWNSKTMRDPISG
;
A
#
# COMPACT_ATOMS: atom_id res chain seq x y z
N MET A 1 -48.97 -12.37 -65.43
CA MET A 1 -48.38 -13.71 -65.21
C MET A 1 -47.66 -13.68 -63.87
N ASN A 2 -48.20 -14.46 -62.92
CA ASN A 2 -47.66 -14.97 -61.64
C ASN A 2 -46.82 -13.99 -60.78
N GLY A 3 -47.28 -13.46 -59.64
CA GLY A 3 -47.97 -14.14 -58.51
C GLY A 3 -46.92 -14.88 -57.66
N LYS A 4 -46.83 -14.84 -56.34
CA LYS A 4 -47.72 -14.44 -55.23
C LYS A 4 -46.82 -14.52 -53.96
N VAL A 5 -46.91 -13.55 -53.03
CA VAL A 5 -47.61 -13.65 -51.72
C VAL A 5 -46.70 -14.09 -50.56
N ALA A 6 -46.85 -13.32 -49.49
CA ALA A 6 -46.26 -13.44 -48.17
C ALA A 6 -46.77 -14.65 -47.37
N GLU A 7 -46.32 -14.71 -46.12
CA GLU A 7 -47.05 -15.25 -44.94
C GLU A 7 -46.65 -16.65 -44.44
N ASN A 8 -45.87 -16.68 -43.35
CA ASN A 8 -46.28 -17.18 -42.01
C ASN A 8 -45.01 -17.34 -41.14
N ALA A 9 -44.81 -16.65 -40.02
CA ALA A 9 -45.59 -16.49 -38.79
C ALA A 9 -45.05 -17.38 -37.65
N GLN A 10 -44.78 -16.71 -36.52
CA GLN A 10 -44.97 -17.17 -35.13
C GLN A 10 -43.93 -18.10 -34.49
N LEU A 11 -43.12 -17.48 -33.64
CA LEU A 11 -43.15 -17.65 -32.16
C LEU A 11 -42.46 -16.40 -31.56
N LYS A 12 -43.18 -15.36 -31.11
CA LYS A 12 -43.71 -15.14 -29.74
C LYS A 12 -42.75 -15.68 -28.66
N ARG A 13 -42.35 -14.98 -27.60
CA ARG A 13 -42.71 -13.69 -26.98
C ARG A 13 -41.64 -13.40 -25.90
N ASN A 14 -41.36 -12.12 -25.70
CA ASN A 14 -41.07 -11.41 -24.45
C ASN A 14 -40.60 -12.20 -23.21
N SER A 15 -39.47 -11.79 -22.64
CA SER A 15 -39.44 -11.31 -21.24
C SER A 15 -38.11 -10.64 -20.88
N ILE A 16 -38.27 -9.45 -20.31
CA ILE A 16 -37.32 -8.60 -19.59
C ILE A 16 -36.68 -9.39 -18.42
N LEU A 17 -35.37 -9.23 -18.19
CA LEU A 17 -34.69 -9.01 -16.89
C LEU A 17 -33.16 -9.09 -17.07
N SER A 18 -32.44 -8.17 -16.41
CA SER A 18 -30.99 -8.18 -16.14
C SER A 18 -30.77 -8.69 -14.70
N PRO A 19 -29.54 -8.78 -14.17
CA PRO A 19 -28.37 -9.60 -14.49
C PRO A 19 -28.05 -10.56 -13.30
N GLN A 20 -26.87 -11.20 -13.31
CA GLN A 20 -26.30 -12.09 -12.28
C GLN A 20 -26.69 -13.56 -12.43
N ASP A 21 -25.79 -14.37 -13.01
CA ASP A 21 -25.22 -15.52 -12.31
C ASP A 21 -24.24 -16.32 -13.19
N HIS A 22 -23.09 -16.63 -12.59
CA HIS A 22 -22.21 -17.78 -12.88
C HIS A 22 -21.24 -17.69 -14.07
N CYS A 23 -20.00 -17.30 -13.76
CA CYS A 23 -18.86 -18.14 -14.13
C CYS A 23 -17.91 -18.26 -12.93
N GLN A 24 -18.30 -19.09 -11.96
CA GLN A 24 -17.36 -19.71 -11.05
C GLN A 24 -16.61 -20.77 -11.85
N THR A 25 -15.33 -20.55 -12.16
CA THR A 25 -14.42 -21.65 -12.47
C THR A 25 -13.53 -21.89 -11.27
N ASN A 26 -13.97 -22.84 -10.44
CA ASN A 26 -13.14 -23.59 -9.50
C ASN A 26 -11.96 -24.21 -10.24
N GLN A 27 -10.74 -23.76 -9.95
CA GLN A 27 -9.55 -24.59 -10.09
C GLN A 27 -9.05 -24.93 -8.68
N LYS A 28 -9.52 -26.08 -8.18
CA LYS A 28 -8.85 -26.80 -7.11
C LYS A 28 -7.54 -27.34 -7.69
N ASN A 29 -6.41 -26.83 -7.21
CA ASN A 29 -5.13 -27.48 -7.42
C ASN A 29 -4.88 -28.40 -6.22
N GLU A 30 -4.64 -29.68 -6.50
CA GLU A 30 -4.51 -30.79 -5.54
C GLU A 30 -3.16 -30.84 -4.82
N ASP A 31 -2.63 -29.69 -4.40
CA ASP A 31 -1.61 -29.61 -3.36
C ASP A 31 -2.10 -28.55 -2.39
N GLY A 32 -2.31 -28.93 -1.12
CA GLY A 32 -2.91 -28.12 -0.06
C GLY A 32 -2.08 -26.91 0.39
N PHE A 33 -1.62 -26.09 -0.54
CA PHE A 33 -1.04 -24.78 -0.34
C PHE A 33 -1.90 -23.76 -1.09
N GLU A 34 -2.95 -23.25 -0.42
CA GLU A 34 -3.59 -22.02 -0.86
C GLU A 34 -2.49 -20.95 -0.97
N ARG A 35 -2.27 -20.42 -2.18
CA ARG A 35 -1.39 -19.27 -2.34
C ARG A 35 -1.92 -18.17 -1.42
N PRO A 36 -1.08 -17.58 -0.55
CA PRO A 36 -1.45 -16.30 0.02
C PRO A 36 -1.60 -15.36 -1.18
N LEU A 37 -2.83 -14.93 -1.47
CA LEU A 37 -3.03 -13.65 -2.15
C LEU A 37 -2.09 -12.67 -1.45
N THR A 38 -1.36 -11.85 -2.21
CA THR A 38 -0.48 -10.89 -1.55
C THR A 38 -1.36 -10.08 -0.60
N ILE A 39 -0.89 -9.83 0.63
CA ILE A 39 -1.64 -9.02 1.60
C ILE A 39 -2.12 -7.72 0.93
N LEU A 40 -1.35 -7.18 -0.02
CA LEU A 40 -1.76 -6.05 -0.84
C LEU A 40 -3.04 -6.29 -1.67
N GLU A 41 -3.18 -7.43 -2.34
CA GLU A 41 -4.37 -7.79 -3.11
C GLU A 41 -5.62 -8.00 -2.24
N SER A 42 -5.45 -8.47 -1.00
CA SER A 42 -6.57 -8.55 -0.05
C SER A 42 -6.93 -7.20 0.56
N PHE A 43 -5.95 -6.33 0.83
CA PHE A 43 -6.16 -5.00 1.42
C PHE A 43 -6.65 -3.94 0.43
N LEU A 44 -6.46 -4.12 -0.89
CA LEU A 44 -7.02 -3.24 -1.92
C LEU A 44 -8.57 -3.25 -1.94
N PHE A 45 -9.22 -4.15 -1.19
CA PHE A 45 -10.67 -4.31 -1.15
C PHE A 45 -11.32 -4.11 0.24
N GLU A 46 -10.56 -3.85 1.30
CA GLU A 46 -11.13 -3.55 2.62
C GLU A 46 -11.14 -2.04 2.89
N ASP A 47 -12.24 -1.40 2.50
CA ASP A 47 -12.71 -0.15 3.07
C ASP A 47 -13.09 -0.42 4.54
N ASP A 48 -12.23 -0.03 5.49
CA ASP A 48 -12.58 0.57 6.79
C ASP A 48 -11.48 0.33 7.85
N LEU A 49 -10.49 1.24 7.91
CA LEU A 49 -9.54 1.30 9.03
C LEU A 49 -9.48 2.68 9.70
N SER A 50 -10.46 3.55 9.43
CA SER A 50 -10.38 4.96 9.86
C SER A 50 -10.86 5.24 11.28
N GLN A 51 -11.39 4.24 12.01
CA GLN A 51 -12.27 4.56 13.15
C GLN A 51 -12.11 3.72 14.42
N LYS A 52 -10.88 3.36 14.82
CA LYS A 52 -10.62 2.93 16.20
C LYS A 52 -9.88 4.01 16.98
N SER A 53 -10.59 4.53 17.99
CA SER A 53 -10.26 5.71 18.79
C SER A 53 -9.07 5.46 19.72
N TRP A 54 -8.31 6.54 19.95
CA TRP A 54 -7.10 6.58 20.78
C TRP A 54 -7.38 6.90 22.25
N ASP A 55 -8.64 6.82 22.68
CA ASP A 55 -9.08 7.36 23.97
C ASP A 55 -8.61 6.52 25.20
N ASP A 56 -7.93 5.39 24.99
CA ASP A 56 -7.53 4.43 26.04
C ASP A 56 -6.05 4.50 26.49
N MET A 57 -5.36 5.65 26.30
CA MET A 57 -3.96 5.77 26.73
C MET A 57 -3.85 6.03 28.25
N PRO A 58 -3.04 5.27 29.01
CA PRO A 58 -3.03 5.38 30.47
C PRO A 58 -2.37 6.67 30.95
N GLU A 59 -3.11 7.44 31.76
CA GLU A 59 -2.55 8.50 32.61
C GLU A 59 -1.70 7.89 33.73
N ARG A 60 -0.44 8.34 33.87
CA ARG A 60 0.16 8.35 35.21
C ARG A 60 1.28 9.37 35.43
N ILE A 61 1.21 9.95 36.63
CA ILE A 61 1.93 11.11 37.18
C ILE A 61 3.16 10.68 38.01
N SER A 62 4.25 11.44 37.80
CA SER A 62 5.35 11.90 38.69
C SER A 62 6.13 10.94 39.61
N GLU A 63 7.45 10.91 39.39
CA GLU A 63 8.51 10.98 40.41
C GLU A 63 9.73 11.76 39.83
N SER A 64 10.63 12.28 40.68
CA SER A 64 11.24 13.61 40.47
C SER A 64 12.71 13.63 40.02
N GLY A 65 13.06 14.63 39.20
CA GLY A 65 14.44 15.04 38.86
C GLY A 65 14.93 14.51 37.52
N HIS A 66 15.56 13.34 37.52
CA HIS A 66 15.97 12.63 36.29
C HIS A 66 14.76 12.04 35.54
N LEU A 67 13.73 11.66 36.29
CA LEU A 67 12.46 11.19 35.77
C LEU A 67 11.64 12.32 35.15
N LEU A 68 11.75 13.57 35.63
CA LEU A 68 11.06 14.71 35.02
C LEU A 68 11.67 15.08 33.66
N ASP A 69 13.00 15.11 33.54
CA ASP A 69 13.66 15.32 32.23
C ASP A 69 13.35 14.17 31.25
N ARG A 70 13.33 12.92 31.75
CA ARG A 70 12.94 11.76 30.96
C ARG A 70 11.45 11.79 30.57
N GLN A 71 10.58 12.23 31.47
CA GLN A 71 9.14 12.35 31.25
C GLN A 71 8.83 13.47 30.26
N VAL A 72 9.47 14.64 30.39
CA VAL A 72 9.29 15.75 29.46
C VAL A 72 9.73 15.37 28.05
N ARG A 73 10.88 14.70 27.89
CA ARG A 73 11.32 14.17 26.59
C ARG A 73 10.41 13.07 26.04
N PHE A 74 9.82 12.26 26.93
CA PHE A 74 8.86 11.23 26.54
C PHE A 74 7.56 11.88 26.02
N ASP A 75 7.00 12.83 26.76
CA ASP A 75 5.80 13.57 26.38
C ASP A 75 6.01 14.34 25.07
N GLU A 76 7.19 14.92 24.85
CA GLU A 76 7.56 15.59 23.60
C GLU A 76 7.54 14.64 22.39
N LYS A 77 8.16 13.46 22.51
CA LYS A 77 8.17 12.46 21.44
C LYS A 77 6.79 11.87 21.16
N VAL A 78 6.00 11.65 22.21
CA VAL A 78 4.61 11.20 22.07
C VAL A 78 3.81 12.26 21.33
N PHE A 79 3.94 13.53 21.73
CA PHE A 79 3.27 14.65 21.06
C PHE A 79 3.71 14.77 19.59
N GLU A 80 5.01 14.68 19.30
CA GLU A 80 5.52 14.72 17.92
C GLU A 80 4.98 13.55 17.08
N ALA A 81 4.93 12.34 17.63
CA ALA A 81 4.38 11.18 16.94
C ALA A 81 2.88 11.35 16.64
N LEU A 82 2.11 11.87 17.60
CA LEU A 82 0.67 12.10 17.45
C LEU A 82 0.38 13.22 16.44
N ASP A 83 1.13 14.32 16.49
CA ASP A 83 1.01 15.43 15.53
C ASP A 83 1.34 14.95 14.12
N THR A 84 2.47 14.22 13.98
CA THR A 84 2.88 13.62 12.71
C THR A 84 1.83 12.66 12.17
N TYR A 85 1.21 11.84 13.04
CA TYR A 85 0.13 10.92 12.67
C TYR A 85 -1.14 11.66 12.25
N GLY A 86 -1.54 12.71 12.98
CA GLY A 86 -2.70 13.53 12.64
C GLY A 86 -2.56 14.16 11.25
N ASP A 87 -1.38 14.68 10.93
CA ASP A 87 -1.08 15.22 9.60
C ASP A 87 -1.00 14.15 8.52
N LEU A 88 -0.48 12.97 8.85
CA LEU A 88 -0.47 11.82 7.95
C LEU A 88 -1.89 11.44 7.51
N VAL A 89 -2.83 11.32 8.45
CA VAL A 89 -4.22 10.93 8.17
C VAL A 89 -4.89 11.97 7.26
N LYS A 90 -4.67 13.27 7.50
CA LYS A 90 -5.19 14.34 6.63
C LYS A 90 -4.61 14.25 5.21
N LEU A 91 -3.31 13.98 5.08
CA LEU A 91 -2.64 13.81 3.79
C LEU A 91 -3.17 12.59 3.04
N GLU A 92 -3.32 11.44 3.71
CA GLU A 92 -3.88 10.23 3.09
C GLU A 92 -5.28 10.48 2.55
N TYR A 93 -6.14 11.12 3.34
CA TYR A 93 -7.48 11.49 2.91
C TYR A 93 -7.45 12.43 1.69
N THR A 94 -6.56 13.42 1.71
CA THR A 94 -6.39 14.36 0.59
C THR A 94 -5.97 13.62 -0.68
N CYS A 95 -4.99 12.72 -0.59
CA CYS A 95 -4.53 11.97 -1.74
C CYS A 95 -5.61 10.99 -2.24
N ALA A 96 -6.33 10.30 -1.36
CA ALA A 96 -7.43 9.40 -1.74
C ALA A 96 -8.51 10.12 -2.56
N ASN A 97 -8.91 11.32 -2.13
CA ASN A 97 -9.89 12.13 -2.87
C ASN A 97 -9.42 12.56 -4.26
N ILE A 98 -8.12 12.80 -4.43
CA ILE A 98 -7.55 13.22 -5.71
C ILE A 98 -7.33 12.02 -6.63
N ASP A 99 -6.91 10.87 -6.10
CA ASP A 99 -6.67 9.65 -6.89
C ASP A 99 -7.94 9.10 -7.55
N CYS A 100 -9.12 9.41 -7.00
CA CYS A 100 -10.41 9.04 -7.57
C CYS A 100 -10.87 9.95 -8.73
N GLN A 101 -10.14 11.02 -9.04
CA GLN A 101 -10.52 11.97 -10.09
C GLN A 101 -10.26 11.41 -11.50
N ASP A 102 -11.03 11.91 -12.47
CA ASP A 102 -10.81 11.59 -13.87
C ASP A 102 -9.52 12.23 -14.40
N LEU A 103 -8.65 11.41 -14.97
CA LEU A 103 -7.37 11.81 -15.53
C LEU A 103 -7.50 12.49 -16.90
N SER A 104 -8.67 12.41 -17.55
CA SER A 104 -8.88 12.89 -18.93
C SER A 104 -8.53 14.37 -19.15
N SER A 105 -8.56 15.19 -18.11
CA SER A 105 -8.25 16.62 -18.15
C SER A 105 -6.88 17.00 -17.57
N PHE A 106 -6.04 16.05 -17.17
CA PHE A 106 -4.78 16.34 -16.48
C PHE A 106 -3.74 16.95 -17.44
N ALA A 107 -3.25 18.13 -17.10
CA ALA A 107 -2.12 18.76 -17.75
C ALA A 107 -0.80 18.39 -17.04
N CYS A 108 0.35 18.72 -17.65
CA CYS A 108 1.68 18.50 -17.05
C CYS A 108 1.81 19.09 -15.64
N LYS A 109 1.26 20.30 -15.40
CA LYS A 109 1.23 20.94 -14.07
C LYS A 109 0.48 20.10 -13.02
N ASP A 110 -0.50 19.31 -13.42
CA ASP A 110 -1.34 18.52 -12.51
C ASP A 110 -0.58 17.26 -12.09
N TRP A 111 0.16 16.63 -12.99
CA TRP A 111 1.10 15.55 -12.66
C TRP A 111 2.17 16.00 -11.66
N TRP A 112 2.79 17.17 -11.87
CA TRP A 112 3.75 17.70 -10.91
C TRP A 112 3.16 17.91 -9.51
N ARG A 113 1.97 18.51 -9.43
CA ARG A 113 1.26 18.74 -8.16
C ARG A 113 0.94 17.44 -7.45
N LEU A 114 0.46 16.45 -8.20
CA LEU A 114 0.11 15.14 -7.70
C LEU A 114 1.35 14.38 -7.20
N THR A 115 2.43 14.34 -7.98
CA THR A 115 3.70 13.74 -7.55
C THR A 115 4.25 14.41 -6.31
N ARG A 116 4.19 15.75 -6.22
CA ARG A 116 4.63 16.48 -5.03
C ARG A 116 3.79 16.08 -3.81
N LEU A 117 2.47 15.99 -3.94
CA LEU A 117 1.58 15.60 -2.86
C LEU A 117 1.89 14.17 -2.37
N HIS A 118 2.03 13.20 -3.28
CA HIS A 118 2.36 11.82 -2.93
C HIS A 118 3.77 11.66 -2.35
N ASN A 119 4.74 12.48 -2.79
CA ASN A 119 6.05 12.57 -2.14
C ASN A 119 5.91 13.08 -0.70
N THR A 120 5.12 14.13 -0.46
CA THR A 120 4.85 14.62 0.90
C THR A 120 4.22 13.55 1.78
N LEU A 121 3.22 12.81 1.26
CA LEU A 121 2.61 11.69 1.96
C LEU A 121 3.63 10.61 2.32
N ARG A 122 4.46 10.18 1.36
CA ARG A 122 5.54 9.19 1.59
C ARG A 122 6.51 9.66 2.66
N HIS A 123 6.97 10.91 2.59
CA HIS A 123 7.88 11.48 3.59
C HIS A 123 7.24 11.52 4.98
N GLN A 124 5.95 11.82 5.08
CA GLN A 124 5.25 11.84 6.37
C GLN A 124 5.16 10.43 6.99
N HIS A 125 4.85 9.41 6.20
CA HIS A 125 4.92 8.02 6.67
C HIS A 125 6.33 7.65 7.15
N HIS A 126 7.36 7.99 6.37
CA HIS A 126 8.74 7.70 6.73
C HIS A 126 9.14 8.38 8.04
N ARG A 127 8.78 9.66 8.21
CA ARG A 127 9.02 10.41 9.46
C ARG A 127 8.35 9.73 10.66
N LEU A 128 7.09 9.32 10.53
CA LEU A 128 6.40 8.64 11.62
C LEU A 128 7.04 7.28 11.96
N LEU A 129 7.46 6.52 10.95
CA LEU A 129 8.20 5.27 11.14
C LEU A 129 9.55 5.52 11.84
N GLN A 130 10.27 6.58 11.47
CA GLN A 130 11.53 6.93 12.13
C GLN A 130 11.34 7.32 13.60
N ILE A 131 10.33 8.15 13.92
CA ILE A 131 10.03 8.54 15.30
C ILE A 131 9.70 7.30 16.16
N THR A 132 8.81 6.45 15.64
CA THR A 132 8.32 5.28 16.36
C THR A 132 9.36 4.18 16.52
N GLN A 133 10.26 4.00 15.53
CA GLN A 133 11.29 2.94 15.54
C GLN A 133 12.65 3.42 16.04
N HIS A 134 12.78 4.64 16.56
CA HIS A 134 14.03 5.13 17.14
C HIS A 134 14.38 4.36 18.42
N HIS A 135 15.65 4.00 18.60
CA HIS A 135 16.14 3.16 19.72
C HIS A 135 15.84 3.71 21.12
N SER A 136 15.63 5.03 21.25
CA SER A 136 15.28 5.70 22.51
C SER A 136 13.80 6.06 22.62
N THR A 137 12.95 5.45 21.78
CA THR A 137 11.50 5.63 21.80
C THR A 137 10.87 4.60 22.74
N ASP A 138 9.79 5.02 23.39
CA ASP A 138 9.08 4.18 24.35
C ASP A 138 8.44 2.95 23.69
N PRO A 139 8.36 1.80 24.40
CA PRO A 139 7.76 0.58 23.86
C PRO A 139 6.33 0.74 23.31
N MET A 140 5.53 1.65 23.86
CA MET A 140 4.19 1.94 23.36
C MET A 140 4.25 2.53 21.95
N LEU A 141 5.17 3.47 21.71
CA LEU A 141 5.36 4.11 20.41
C LEU A 141 6.02 3.17 19.41
N ILE A 142 6.91 2.27 19.84
CA ILE A 142 7.50 1.22 18.98
C ILE A 142 6.41 0.32 18.38
N ARG A 143 5.31 0.08 19.10
CA ARG A 143 4.18 -0.73 18.63
C ARG A 143 3.20 0.01 17.71
N LEU A 144 3.32 1.34 17.63
CA LEU A 144 2.40 2.19 16.86
C LEU A 144 2.30 1.75 15.39
N PRO A 145 3.39 1.47 14.66
CA PRO A 145 3.30 1.12 13.24
C PRO A 145 2.49 -0.14 12.98
N ALA A 146 2.61 -1.15 13.85
CA ALA A 146 1.82 -2.37 13.76
C ALA A 146 0.34 -2.10 14.09
N LYS A 147 0.06 -1.39 15.19
CA LYS A 147 -1.31 -1.07 15.63
C LYS A 147 -2.10 -0.27 14.59
N CYS A 148 -1.45 0.65 13.89
CA CYS A 148 -2.10 1.53 12.92
C CYS A 148 -1.94 1.07 11.47
N ALA A 149 -1.40 -0.13 11.26
CA ALA A 149 -1.08 -0.70 9.95
C ALA A 149 -0.28 0.27 9.04
N LEU A 150 0.64 1.07 9.61
CA LEU A 150 1.39 2.08 8.86
C LEU A 150 2.16 1.49 7.66
N PRO A 151 2.83 0.33 7.78
CA PRO A 151 3.54 -0.27 6.64
C PRO A 151 2.62 -0.58 5.47
N ILE A 152 1.49 -1.23 5.74
CA ILE A 152 0.54 -1.63 4.69
C ILE A 152 -0.08 -0.38 4.06
N ARG A 153 -0.49 0.61 4.86
CA ARG A 153 -1.03 1.88 4.35
C ARG A 153 -0.04 2.57 3.42
N LEU A 154 1.22 2.71 3.83
CA LEU A 154 2.27 3.31 2.98
C LEU A 154 2.40 2.59 1.63
N VAL A 155 2.54 1.26 1.65
CA VAL A 155 2.70 0.48 0.41
C VAL A 155 1.47 0.61 -0.48
N SER A 156 0.26 0.54 0.07
CA SER A 156 -0.97 0.73 -0.70
C SER A 156 -1.00 2.11 -1.36
N ARG A 157 -0.63 3.17 -0.65
CA ARG A 157 -0.60 4.53 -1.20
C ARG A 157 0.44 4.67 -2.33
N ILE A 158 1.62 4.06 -2.19
CA ILE A 158 2.64 3.99 -3.26
C ILE A 158 2.08 3.27 -4.49
N VAL A 159 1.50 2.07 -4.32
CA VAL A 159 1.02 1.24 -5.42
C VAL A 159 -0.18 1.88 -6.13
N ILE A 160 -1.13 2.47 -5.40
CA ILE A 160 -2.26 3.24 -5.96
C ILE A 160 -1.72 4.37 -6.85
N PHE A 161 -0.72 5.11 -6.37
CA PHE A 161 -0.16 6.22 -7.15
C PHE A 161 0.58 5.73 -8.41
N LEU A 162 1.30 4.60 -8.33
CA LEU A 162 1.96 4.02 -9.50
C LEU A 162 0.95 3.59 -10.59
N HIS A 163 -0.19 3.01 -10.20
CA HIS A 163 -1.27 2.73 -11.14
C HIS A 163 -1.86 4.00 -11.74
N LEU A 164 -2.00 5.07 -10.95
CA LEU A 164 -2.49 6.35 -11.43
C LEU A 164 -1.54 6.99 -12.46
N LEU A 165 -0.23 6.95 -12.17
CA LEU A 165 0.82 7.37 -13.09
C LEU A 165 0.82 6.52 -14.36
N GLU A 166 0.70 5.20 -14.26
CA GLU A 166 0.63 4.30 -15.42
C GLU A 166 -0.54 4.64 -16.36
N ARG A 167 -1.72 4.94 -15.80
CA ARG A 167 -2.89 5.39 -16.57
C ARG A 167 -2.67 6.74 -17.26
N GLY A 168 -1.75 7.56 -16.74
CA GLY A 168 -1.37 8.86 -17.29
C GLY A 168 -0.32 8.84 -18.39
N LEU A 169 0.18 7.65 -18.76
CA LEU A 169 1.20 7.54 -19.80
C LEU A 169 0.66 7.95 -21.18
N PRO A 170 1.47 8.61 -22.03
CA PRO A 170 2.90 8.89 -21.84
C PRO A 170 3.21 10.16 -21.02
N SER A 171 2.22 11.02 -20.74
CA SER A 171 2.42 12.34 -20.13
C SER A 171 2.97 12.29 -18.70
N SER A 172 2.75 11.21 -17.98
CA SER A 172 3.22 11.00 -16.60
C SER A 172 4.61 10.36 -16.49
N ARG A 173 5.25 9.98 -17.60
CA ARG A 173 6.44 9.09 -17.62
C ARG A 173 7.59 9.59 -16.74
N GLU A 174 7.97 10.87 -16.86
CA GLU A 174 9.07 11.44 -16.07
C GLU A 174 8.75 11.47 -14.58
N HIS A 175 7.49 11.75 -14.24
CA HIS A 175 7.00 11.73 -12.86
C HIS A 175 7.01 10.32 -12.27
N MET A 176 6.66 9.32 -13.09
CA MET A 176 6.67 7.92 -12.70
C MET A 176 8.08 7.42 -12.44
N ASP A 177 9.02 7.70 -13.33
CA ASP A 177 10.43 7.30 -13.16
C ASP A 177 11.05 7.93 -11.90
N GLY A 178 10.87 9.24 -11.71
CA GLY A 178 11.37 9.94 -10.52
C GLY A 178 10.73 9.45 -9.22
N PHE A 179 9.43 9.16 -9.23
CA PHE A 179 8.74 8.63 -8.05
C PHE A 179 9.21 7.21 -7.70
N ILE A 180 9.35 6.33 -8.70
CA ILE A 180 9.87 4.97 -8.54
C ILE A 180 11.27 5.01 -7.93
N HIS A 181 12.16 5.84 -8.49
CA HIS A 181 13.54 5.93 -8.01
C HIS A 181 13.59 6.24 -6.50
N GLN A 182 12.84 7.27 -6.07
CA GLN A 182 12.86 7.67 -4.66
C GLN A 182 12.14 6.66 -3.76
N ALA A 183 10.99 6.14 -4.18
CA ALA A 183 10.27 5.13 -3.40
C ALA A 183 11.11 3.85 -3.24
N TYR A 184 11.84 3.42 -4.27
CA TYR A 184 12.70 2.24 -4.20
C TYR A 184 13.85 2.42 -3.20
N GLN A 185 14.50 3.60 -3.18
CA GLN A 185 15.50 3.94 -2.18
C GLN A 185 14.91 3.91 -0.77
N ASP A 186 13.80 4.61 -0.54
CA ASP A 186 13.16 4.70 0.77
C ASP A 186 12.74 3.31 1.28
N MET A 187 12.17 2.45 0.41
CA MET A 187 11.73 1.11 0.81
C MET A 187 12.90 0.17 1.08
N THR A 188 14.02 0.33 0.36
CA THR A 188 15.24 -0.47 0.60
C THR A 188 15.81 -0.14 1.98
N VAL A 189 15.88 1.15 2.33
CA VAL A 189 16.32 1.60 3.67
C VAL A 189 15.38 1.06 4.76
N LEU A 190 14.06 1.11 4.56
CA LEU A 190 13.11 0.55 5.52
C LEU A 190 13.24 -0.98 5.67
N TYR A 191 13.49 -1.69 4.57
CA TYR A 191 13.72 -3.14 4.59
C TYR A 191 14.98 -3.50 5.39
N GLU A 192 16.07 -2.76 5.19
CA GLU A 192 17.34 -2.99 5.89
C GLU A 192 17.28 -2.59 7.37
N ALA A 193 16.61 -1.48 7.68
CA ALA A 193 16.53 -0.96 9.03
C ALA A 193 15.51 -1.70 9.92
N ASN A 194 14.42 -2.21 9.34
CA ASN A 194 13.34 -2.84 10.09
C ASN A 194 12.84 -4.13 9.42
N PRO A 195 13.49 -5.29 9.71
CA PRO A 195 13.11 -6.57 9.13
C PRO A 195 11.76 -7.10 9.64
N TYR A 196 11.18 -6.52 10.70
CA TYR A 196 9.89 -6.96 11.25
C TYR A 196 8.77 -6.87 10.23
N PHE A 197 8.81 -5.86 9.35
CA PHE A 197 7.86 -5.72 8.23
C PHE A 197 8.48 -6.14 6.89
N GLY A 198 9.50 -7.00 6.90
CA GLY A 198 10.29 -7.39 5.74
C GLY A 198 9.46 -7.91 4.57
N TYR A 199 8.41 -8.71 4.85
CA TYR A 199 7.45 -9.16 3.82
C TYR A 199 6.78 -7.99 3.10
N THR A 200 6.28 -6.99 3.83
CA THR A 200 5.57 -5.82 3.28
C THR A 200 6.51 -4.96 2.43
N TRP A 201 7.71 -4.68 2.93
CA TRP A 201 8.70 -3.87 2.20
C TRP A 201 9.22 -4.57 0.95
N ALA A 202 9.52 -5.87 1.05
CA ALA A 202 9.92 -6.68 -0.10
C ALA A 202 8.82 -6.77 -1.16
N GLY A 203 7.54 -6.89 -0.74
CA GLY A 203 6.40 -6.79 -1.63
C GLY A 203 6.36 -5.47 -2.38
N CYS A 204 6.52 -4.34 -1.69
CA CYS A 204 6.56 -3.02 -2.31
C CYS A 204 7.71 -2.87 -3.32
N LEU A 205 8.91 -3.34 -2.97
CA LEU A 205 10.08 -3.32 -3.85
C LEU A 205 9.84 -4.16 -5.12
N SER A 206 9.16 -5.29 -4.98
CA SER A 206 8.73 -6.10 -6.13
C SER A 206 7.80 -5.33 -7.06
N HIS A 207 6.76 -4.68 -6.51
CA HIS A 207 5.84 -3.86 -7.31
C HIS A 207 6.58 -2.71 -8.01
N LEU A 208 7.43 -1.97 -7.29
CA LEU A 208 8.23 -0.88 -7.85
C LEU A 208 9.09 -1.36 -9.03
N SER A 209 9.74 -2.51 -8.90
CA SER A 209 10.51 -3.12 -9.97
C SER A 209 9.66 -3.46 -11.20
N VAL A 210 8.46 -4.02 -11.01
CA VAL A 210 7.53 -4.33 -12.11
C VAL A 210 7.11 -3.04 -12.84
N PHE A 211 6.75 -1.99 -12.11
CA PHE A 211 6.40 -0.71 -12.73
C PHE A 211 7.58 -0.07 -13.47
N ARG A 212 8.81 -0.17 -12.93
CA ARG A 212 10.00 0.35 -13.60
C ARG A 212 10.30 -0.38 -14.91
N SER A 213 10.05 -1.68 -14.94
CA SER A 213 10.14 -2.51 -16.15
C SER A 213 9.16 -2.03 -17.23
N ARG A 214 7.91 -1.69 -16.87
CA ARG A 214 6.89 -1.23 -17.83
C ARG A 214 7.24 0.10 -18.51
N ILE A 215 8.06 0.93 -17.86
CA ILE A 215 8.53 2.20 -18.44
C ILE A 215 9.99 2.13 -18.93
N ALA A 216 10.62 0.95 -18.97
CA ALA A 216 11.96 0.80 -19.51
C ALA A 216 12.04 1.26 -20.98
N ASN A 217 13.20 1.75 -21.41
CA ASN A 217 13.43 2.21 -22.78
C ASN A 217 13.92 1.08 -23.70
N ASP A 218 14.55 0.05 -23.12
CA ASP A 218 15.10 -1.09 -23.83
C ASP A 218 14.77 -2.41 -23.10
N ILE A 219 14.97 -3.51 -23.81
CA ILE A 219 14.60 -4.86 -23.36
C ILE A 219 15.53 -5.34 -22.22
N GLU A 220 16.79 -4.91 -22.21
CA GLU A 220 17.77 -5.33 -21.20
C GLU A 220 17.38 -4.74 -19.84
N ASP A 221 17.11 -3.44 -19.79
CA ASP A 221 16.57 -2.74 -18.62
C ASP A 221 15.25 -3.39 -18.18
N GLN A 222 14.34 -3.65 -19.13
CA GLN A 222 13.05 -4.27 -18.84
C GLN A 222 13.22 -5.61 -18.11
N GLN A 223 14.11 -6.48 -18.62
CA GLN A 223 14.38 -7.81 -18.06
C GLN A 223 15.11 -7.75 -16.71
N LEU A 224 16.05 -6.82 -16.57
CA LEU A 224 16.74 -6.57 -15.30
C LEU A 224 15.73 -6.24 -14.20
N TRP A 225 14.84 -5.29 -14.45
CA TRP A 225 13.82 -4.88 -13.47
C TRP A 225 12.81 -6.00 -13.17
N LEU A 226 12.41 -6.82 -14.14
CA LEU A 226 11.57 -8.00 -13.86
C LEU A 226 12.28 -9.00 -12.95
N SER A 227 13.56 -9.26 -13.21
CA SER A 227 14.38 -10.19 -12.42
C SER A 227 14.55 -9.69 -10.99
N LEU A 228 14.78 -8.38 -10.81
CA LEU A 228 14.80 -7.74 -9.49
C LEU A 228 13.46 -7.86 -8.78
N GLY A 229 12.35 -7.68 -9.50
CA GLY A 229 11.01 -7.84 -8.94
C GLY A 229 10.76 -9.26 -8.41
N GLN A 230 11.19 -10.27 -9.16
CA GLN A 230 11.11 -11.68 -8.74
C GLN A 230 11.98 -11.97 -7.52
N LEU A 231 13.21 -11.44 -7.50
CA LEU A 231 14.11 -11.58 -6.36
C LEU A 231 13.50 -11.01 -5.08
N TRP A 232 12.92 -9.82 -5.14
CA TRP A 232 12.26 -9.21 -3.98
C TRP A 232 11.03 -9.99 -3.52
N HIS A 233 10.23 -10.49 -4.46
CA HIS A 233 9.09 -11.33 -4.14
C HIS A 233 9.53 -12.59 -3.37
N GLN A 234 10.58 -13.26 -3.85
CA GLN A 234 11.16 -14.43 -3.21
C GLN A 234 11.68 -14.11 -1.79
N LYS A 235 12.43 -13.02 -1.62
CA LYS A 235 12.87 -12.54 -0.29
C LYS A 235 11.69 -12.28 0.66
N GLY A 236 10.60 -11.73 0.15
CA GLY A 236 9.37 -11.53 0.91
C GLY A 236 8.83 -12.86 1.44
N ILE A 237 8.66 -13.86 0.57
CA ILE A 237 8.19 -15.20 0.95
C ILE A 237 9.07 -15.81 2.03
N GLU A 238 10.40 -15.71 1.89
CA GLU A 238 11.36 -16.22 2.88
C GLU A 238 11.21 -15.53 4.24
N SER A 239 11.07 -14.20 4.24
CA SER A 239 10.83 -13.42 5.46
C SER A 239 9.54 -13.85 6.16
N TRP A 240 8.46 -14.03 5.40
CA TRP A 240 7.18 -14.49 5.92
C TRP A 240 7.27 -15.92 6.50
N ALA A 241 7.90 -16.85 5.78
CA ALA A 241 8.07 -18.22 6.22
C ALA A 241 8.92 -18.31 7.50
N SER A 242 9.97 -17.52 7.61
CA SER A 242 10.81 -17.43 8.81
C SER A 242 10.02 -16.91 10.02
N ALA A 243 9.23 -15.85 9.84
CA ALA A 243 8.41 -15.27 10.90
C ALA A 243 7.28 -16.24 11.36
N TRP A 244 6.68 -16.98 10.43
CA TRP A 244 5.70 -18.00 10.73
C TRP A 244 6.29 -19.17 11.55
N ASN A 245 7.44 -19.68 11.11
CA ASN A 245 8.13 -20.82 11.75
C ASN A 245 8.68 -20.46 13.13
N SER A 246 9.11 -19.21 13.33
CA SER A 246 9.55 -18.70 14.63
C SER A 246 8.41 -18.34 15.59
N LYS A 247 7.13 -18.52 15.18
CA LYS A 247 5.93 -18.09 15.92
C LYS A 247 5.88 -16.59 16.26
N THR A 248 6.76 -15.78 15.69
CA THR A 248 6.78 -14.32 15.90
C THR A 248 5.54 -13.63 15.34
N MET A 249 4.88 -14.23 14.35
CA MET A 249 3.56 -13.78 13.88
C MET A 249 2.37 -14.21 14.76
N ARG A 250 2.54 -15.20 15.65
CA ARG A 250 1.43 -15.72 16.48
C ARG A 250 1.17 -14.87 17.72
N ASP A 251 2.19 -14.17 18.22
CA ASP A 251 2.09 -13.23 19.34
C ASP A 251 2.84 -11.92 19.01
N PRO A 252 2.17 -10.89 18.45
CA PRO A 252 2.81 -9.65 18.01
C PRO A 252 3.32 -8.75 19.16
N ILE A 253 3.38 -9.23 20.40
CA ILE A 253 3.54 -8.41 21.61
C ILE A 253 4.71 -8.87 22.52
N SER A 254 5.34 -10.02 22.27
CA SER A 254 6.32 -10.62 23.21
C SER A 254 7.80 -10.36 22.90
N GLY A 255 8.11 -9.49 21.93
CA GLY A 255 9.49 -9.09 21.58
C GLY A 255 9.82 -7.69 22.06
#